data_AF-A0AAI9NE35-F1
#
_entry.id   AF-A0AAI9NE35-F1
#
_cell.length_a   1.000
_cell.length_b   1.000
_cell.length_c   1.000
_cell.angle_alpha   90.00
_cell.angle_beta   90.00
_cell.angle_gamma   90.00
#
_symmetry.space_group_name_H-M   'P 1'
#
loop_
_entity.id
_entity.type
_entity.pdbx_description
1 polymer ?
#
loop_
_entity_poly.entity_id
_entity_poly.type
_entity_poly.pdbx_seq_one_letter_code
_entity_poly.pdbx_strand_id
1 'polypeptide(L)'
;MRGRGANEGQVKVRAELADMVRFETLNLLAPHWPINEKFDAIFCRNVMIYFDKPTQARILRRFVPLLKPGGLLFAGHSENFTYISRDFRLRGQTVYEQASGELPV
;
A
#
# COMPACT_ATOMS: atom_id res chain seq x y z
N MET A 1 -14.92 -12.33 18.19
CA MET A 1 -15.62 -13.34 19.01
C MET A 1 -14.59 -14.10 19.83
N ARG A 2 -14.85 -14.36 21.12
CA ARG A 2 -13.96 -15.17 21.97
C ARG A 2 -14.30 -16.65 21.77
N GLY A 3 -13.30 -17.51 21.62
CA GLY A 3 -13.51 -18.95 21.49
C GLY A 3 -13.99 -19.60 22.79
N ARG A 4 -14.63 -20.78 22.67
CA ARG A 4 -15.12 -21.61 23.77
C ARG A 4 -14.69 -23.07 23.54
N GLY A 5 -14.61 -23.87 24.60
CA GLY A 5 -14.21 -25.28 24.52
C GLY A 5 -12.80 -25.43 23.94
N ALA A 6 -12.66 -26.21 22.87
CA ALA A 6 -11.37 -26.42 22.20
C ALA A 6 -10.69 -25.13 21.66
N ASN A 7 -11.43 -24.02 21.55
CA ASN A 7 -10.91 -22.73 21.10
C ASN A 7 -10.73 -21.71 22.23
N GLU A 8 -10.73 -22.14 23.50
CA GLU A 8 -10.47 -21.26 24.64
C GLU A 8 -9.10 -20.55 24.50
N GLY A 9 -9.03 -19.28 24.94
CA GLY A 9 -7.85 -18.42 24.73
C GLY A 9 -7.69 -17.84 23.31
N GLN A 10 -8.44 -18.34 22.33
CA GLN A 10 -8.41 -17.82 20.96
C GLN A 10 -9.48 -16.76 20.70
N VAL A 11 -9.24 -15.95 19.68
CA VAL A 11 -10.19 -14.95 19.17
C VAL A 11 -10.36 -15.08 17.66
N LYS A 12 -11.57 -14.81 17.18
CA LYS A 12 -11.89 -14.70 15.76
C LYS A 12 -12.37 -13.30 15.44
N VAL A 13 -11.93 -12.74 14.31
CA VAL A 13 -12.51 -11.51 13.76
C VAL A 13 -14.01 -11.73 13.51
N ARG A 14 -14.82 -10.70 13.77
CA ARG A 14 -16.27 -10.75 13.54
C ARG A 14 -16.56 -10.84 12.04
N ALA A 15 -17.61 -11.55 11.65
CA ALA A 15 -17.95 -11.77 10.24
C ALA A 15 -18.18 -10.44 9.52
N GLU A 16 -18.89 -9.51 10.17
CA GLU A 16 -19.22 -8.19 9.61
C GLU A 16 -17.97 -7.37 9.26
N LEU A 17 -16.87 -7.54 10.00
CA LEU A 17 -15.58 -6.90 9.68
C LEU A 17 -14.77 -7.72 8.67
N ALA A 18 -14.79 -9.05 8.77
CA ALA A 18 -14.07 -9.92 7.86
C ALA A 18 -14.61 -9.80 6.43
N ASP A 19 -15.93 -9.65 6.26
CA ASP A 19 -16.60 -9.52 4.96
C ASP A 19 -16.26 -8.19 4.25
N MET A 20 -15.73 -7.20 4.98
CA MET A 20 -15.20 -5.95 4.40
C MET A 20 -13.79 -6.12 3.81
N VAL A 21 -13.14 -7.27 4.01
CA VAL A 21 -11.74 -7.51 3.59
C VAL A 21 -11.67 -8.66 2.61
N ARG A 22 -11.26 -8.36 1.38
CA ARG A 22 -10.94 -9.36 0.35
C ARG A 22 -9.45 -9.66 0.36
N PHE A 23 -9.09 -10.94 0.51
CA PHE A 23 -7.71 -11.41 0.42
C PHE A 23 -7.43 -11.94 -0.98
N GLU A 24 -6.39 -11.42 -1.63
CA GLU A 24 -5.92 -11.90 -2.93
C GLU A 24 -4.40 -12.00 -2.94
N THR A 25 -3.88 -12.89 -3.77
CA THR A 25 -2.44 -13.06 -3.96
C THR A 25 -1.93 -12.10 -5.02
N LEU A 26 -0.96 -11.27 -4.66
CA LEU A 26 -0.30 -10.34 -5.56
C LEU A 26 1.21 -10.39 -5.39
N ASN A 27 1.94 -10.66 -6.48
CA ASN A 27 3.38 -10.46 -6.52
C ASN A 27 3.70 -9.05 -7.04
N LEU A 28 4.35 -8.22 -6.23
CA LEU A 28 4.73 -6.85 -6.60
C LEU A 28 5.67 -6.79 -7.83
N LEU A 29 6.40 -7.87 -8.10
CA LEU A 29 7.29 -8.01 -9.25
C LEU A 29 6.63 -8.66 -10.47
N ALA A 30 5.41 -9.18 -10.35
CA ALA A 30 4.71 -9.75 -11.49
C ALA A 30 4.55 -8.69 -12.59
N PRO A 31 4.72 -9.06 -13.88
CA PRO A 31 4.64 -8.11 -14.99
C PRO A 31 3.28 -7.42 -15.07
N HIS A 32 2.23 -8.10 -14.62
CA HIS A 32 0.87 -7.59 -14.56
C HIS A 32 0.30 -7.75 -13.14
N TRP A 33 -0.48 -6.78 -12.68
CA TRP A 33 -1.26 -6.86 -11.44
C TRP A 33 -2.73 -6.96 -11.82
N PRO A 34 -3.50 -7.97 -11.36
CA PRO A 34 -4.92 -8.13 -11.65
C PRO A 34 -5.79 -7.13 -10.85
N ILE A 35 -5.44 -5.84 -10.89
CA ILE A 35 -6.11 -4.76 -10.18
C ILE A 35 -6.73 -3.82 -11.22
N ASN A 36 -8.07 -3.73 -11.21
CA ASN A 36 -8.82 -2.91 -12.16
C ASN A 36 -9.44 -1.65 -11.50
N GLU A 37 -9.16 -1.44 -10.21
CA GLU A 37 -9.78 -0.41 -9.38
C GLU A 37 -8.74 0.61 -8.92
N LYS A 38 -9.22 1.81 -8.55
CA LYS A 38 -8.40 2.82 -7.87
C LYS A 38 -8.73 2.90 -6.40
N PHE A 39 -7.72 3.13 -5.58
CA PHE A 39 -7.82 3.19 -4.13
C PHE A 39 -7.72 4.63 -3.61
N ASP A 40 -8.47 4.90 -2.54
CA ASP A 40 -8.30 6.11 -1.74
C ASP A 40 -7.01 6.06 -0.90
N ALA A 41 -6.58 4.85 -0.51
CA ALA A 41 -5.33 4.63 0.19
C ALA A 41 -4.69 3.28 -0.19
N ILE A 42 -3.35 3.27 -0.30
CA ILE A 42 -2.53 2.07 -0.44
C ILE A 42 -1.62 1.97 0.79
N PHE A 43 -1.61 0.81 1.44
CA PHE A 43 -0.67 0.50 2.51
C PHE A 43 0.39 -0.46 1.97
N CYS A 44 1.62 0.03 1.82
CA CYS A 44 2.77 -0.75 1.38
C CYS A 44 3.89 -0.56 2.41
N ARG A 45 3.71 -1.19 3.58
CA ARG A 45 4.55 -0.98 4.76
C ARG A 45 5.43 -2.20 5.03
N ASN A 46 6.70 -1.95 5.33
CA ASN A 46 7.68 -2.96 5.75
C ASN A 46 7.96 -4.06 4.69
N VAL A 47 7.76 -3.75 3.41
CA VAL A 47 7.98 -4.67 2.29
C VAL A 47 8.97 -4.12 1.27
N MET A 48 9.03 -2.80 1.09
CA MET A 48 9.90 -2.16 0.10
C MET A 48 11.37 -2.31 0.47
N ILE A 49 11.68 -2.49 1.75
CA ILE A 49 13.02 -2.75 2.29
C ILE A 49 13.70 -4.01 1.72
N TYR A 50 12.95 -4.94 1.13
CA TYR A 50 13.50 -6.16 0.53
C TYR A 50 13.93 -5.98 -0.93
N PHE A 51 13.69 -4.81 -1.52
CA PHE A 51 13.97 -4.55 -2.94
C PHE A 51 15.08 -3.50 -3.11
N ASP A 52 15.82 -3.59 -4.23
CA ASP A 52 16.77 -2.55 -4.62
C ASP A 52 16.05 -1.25 -5.04
N LYS A 53 16.79 -0.13 -5.06
CA LYS A 53 16.23 1.19 -5.43
C LYS A 53 15.54 1.19 -6.81
N PRO A 54 16.11 0.59 -7.88
CA PRO A 54 15.43 0.52 -9.17
C PRO A 54 14.09 -0.22 -9.12
N THR A 55 14.02 -1.34 -8.38
CA THR A 55 12.79 -2.12 -8.21
C THR A 55 11.77 -1.36 -7.38
N GLN A 56 12.20 -0.70 -6.30
CA GLN A 56 11.32 0.16 -5.52
C GLN A 56 10.71 1.26 -6.40
N ALA A 57 11.51 1.97 -7.19
CA ALA A 57 11.02 3.01 -8.10
C ALA A 57 10.00 2.47 -9.12
N ARG A 58 10.24 1.27 -9.67
CA ARG A 58 9.30 0.60 -10.59
C ARG A 58 7.98 0.26 -9.90
N ILE A 59 8.01 -0.26 -8.67
CA ILE A 59 6.80 -0.57 -7.90
C ILE A 59 6.01 0.72 -7.60
N LEU A 60 6.69 1.78 -7.14
CA LEU A 60 6.06 3.08 -6.86
C LEU A 60 5.35 3.66 -8.09
N ARG A 61 6.00 3.65 -9.26
CA ARG A 61 5.39 4.11 -10.52
C ARG A 61 4.11 3.33 -10.88
N ARG A 62 4.04 2.04 -10.53
CA ARG A 62 2.85 1.22 -10.75
C ARG A 62 1.72 1.52 -9.76
N PHE A 63 2.01 2.07 -8.58
CA PHE A 63 0.97 2.53 -7.65
C PHE A 63 0.30 3.83 -8.11
N VAL A 64 1.02 4.71 -8.83
CA VAL A 64 0.49 5.99 -9.32
C VAL A 64 -0.87 5.87 -10.01
N PRO A 65 -1.06 5.02 -11.05
CA PRO A 65 -2.37 4.90 -11.72
C PRO A 65 -3.44 4.22 -10.87
N LEU A 66 -3.06 3.54 -9.78
CA LEU A 66 -3.96 2.85 -8.86
C LEU A 66 -4.46 3.75 -7.72
N LEU A 67 -3.92 4.96 -7.57
CA LEU A 67 -4.45 5.92 -6.61
C LEU A 67 -5.50 6.82 -7.27
N LYS A 68 -6.56 7.11 -6.54
CA LYS A 68 -7.49 8.19 -6.88
C LYS A 68 -6.79 9.55 -6.71
N PRO A 69 -7.27 10.63 -7.37
CA PRO A 69 -6.82 11.98 -7.06
C PRO A 69 -6.96 12.28 -5.56
N GLY A 70 -5.88 12.77 -4.94
CA GLY A 70 -5.83 12.99 -3.49
C GLY A 70 -5.65 11.73 -2.63
N GLY A 71 -5.48 10.55 -3.25
CA GLY A 71 -5.22 9.30 -2.55
C GLY A 71 -3.85 9.25 -1.90
N LEU A 72 -3.73 8.42 -0.87
CA LEU A 72 -2.54 8.37 0.00
C LEU A 72 -1.81 7.02 -0.09
N LEU A 73 -0.48 7.07 -0.05
CA LEU A 73 0.40 5.92 0.09
C LEU A 73 1.03 5.94 1.50
N PHE A 74 0.84 4.86 2.25
CA PHE A 74 1.40 4.68 3.59
C PHE A 74 2.58 3.72 3.53
N ALA A 75 3.73 4.17 4.04
CA ALA A 75 4.97 3.39 4.12
C ALA A 75 5.28 2.96 5.58
N GLY A 76 6.23 2.04 5.73
CA GLY A 76 6.81 1.62 6.99
C GLY A 76 7.79 2.66 7.53
N HIS A 77 8.12 2.57 8.82
CA HIS A 77 8.96 3.55 9.52
C HIS A 77 10.37 3.73 8.91
N SER A 78 10.91 2.68 8.29
CA SER A 78 12.25 2.71 7.65
C SER A 78 12.20 3.00 6.15
N GLU A 79 11.01 3.28 5.59
CA GLU A 79 10.80 3.42 4.15
C GLU A 79 10.62 4.89 3.78
N ASN A 80 11.64 5.46 3.12
CA ASN A 80 11.62 6.84 2.64
C ASN A 80 11.65 6.88 1.10
N PHE A 81 10.53 7.30 0.50
CA PHE A 81 10.35 7.29 -0.95
C PHE A 81 10.73 8.60 -1.64
N THR A 82 11.00 9.67 -0.86
CA THR A 82 11.31 11.02 -1.36
C THR A 82 12.50 11.03 -2.33
N TYR A 83 13.49 10.17 -2.09
CA TYR A 83 14.70 10.06 -2.92
C TYR A 83 14.61 8.98 -4.01
N ILE A 84 13.50 8.24 -4.06
CA ILE A 84 13.34 7.05 -4.93
C ILE A 84 12.42 7.37 -6.11
N SER A 85 11.39 8.18 -5.88
CA SER A 85 10.44 8.60 -6.90
C SER A 85 10.05 10.07 -6.68
N ARG A 86 9.91 10.80 -7.79
CA ARG A 86 9.32 12.15 -7.80
C ARG A 86 7.79 12.11 -7.92
N ASP A 87 7.22 10.94 -8.11
CA ASP A 87 5.78 10.72 -8.29
C ASP A 87 5.01 10.85 -6.96
N PHE A 88 5.73 10.86 -5.83
CA PHE A 88 5.16 10.93 -4.49
C PHE A 88 5.79 12.06 -3.67
N ARG A 89 4.94 12.81 -2.95
CA ARG A 89 5.32 13.87 -2.02
C ARG A 89 4.98 13.48 -0.60
N LEU A 90 5.93 13.64 0.32
CA LEU A 90 5.71 13.39 1.75
C LEU A 90 4.71 14.41 2.33
N ARG A 91 3.69 13.92 3.04
CA ARG A 91 2.66 14.73 3.70
C ARG A 91 2.65 14.64 5.22
N GLY A 92 3.28 13.62 5.78
CA GLY A 92 3.36 13.39 7.22
C GLY A 92 4.20 12.18 7.55
N GLN A 93 4.06 11.61 8.75
CA GLN A 93 4.81 10.45 9.23
C GLN A 93 4.71 9.24 8.27
N THR A 94 5.62 9.15 7.30
CA THR A 94 5.65 8.10 6.27
C THR A 94 4.36 7.98 5.45
N VAL A 95 3.64 9.09 5.28
CA VAL A 95 2.44 9.20 4.44
C VAL A 95 2.77 10.08 3.25
N TYR A 96 2.46 9.61 2.05
CA TYR A 96 2.72 10.27 0.79
C TYR A 96 1.43 10.48 0.02
N GLU A 97 1.38 11.52 -0.78
CA GLU A 97 0.36 11.70 -1.80
C GLU A 97 1.01 11.68 -3.17
N GLN A 98 0.23 11.40 -4.22
CA GLN A 98 0.72 11.56 -5.58
C GLN A 98 1.13 13.02 -5.81
N ALA A 99 2.36 13.25 -6.26
CA ALA A 99 2.79 14.55 -6.74
C ALA A 99 2.03 14.84 -8.05
N SER A 100 1.03 15.72 -7.98
CA SER A 100 0.32 16.18 -9.17
C SER A 100 1.31 16.78 -10.16
N GLY A 101 1.19 16.44 -11.44
CA GLY A 101 2.03 16.95 -12.52
C GLY A 101 1.79 18.42 -12.84
N GLU A 102 1.97 19.32 -11.86
CA GLU A 102 2.41 20.67 -12.19
C GLU A 102 3.91 20.57 -12.49
N LEU A 103 4.23 20.43 -13.78
CA LEU A 103 5.54 20.85 -14.26
C LEU A 103 5.76 22.28 -13.75
N PRO A 104 6.88 22.59 -13.08
CA PRO A 104 7.19 23.98 -12.80
C PRO A 104 7.26 24.72 -14.13
N VAL A 105 6.46 25.79 -14.25
CA VAL A 105 6.55 26.78 -15.33
C VAL A 105 7.95 27.40 -15.36
#